data_AF-X1FXX0-F1
#
_entry.id   AF-X1FXX0-F1
#
_cell.length_a   1.000
_cell.length_b   1.000
_cell.length_c   1.000
_cell.angle_alpha   90.00
_cell.angle_beta   90.00
_cell.angle_gamma   90.00
#
_symmetry.space_group_name_H-M   'P 1'
#
loop_
_entity.id
_entity.type
_entity.pdbx_description
1 polymer ?
#
loop_
_entity_poly.entity_id
_entity_poly.type
_entity_poly.pdbx_seq_one_letter_code
_entity_poly.pdbx_strand_id
1 'polypeptide(L)'
;TYNYLGLERFSVASTRAVPAGEAKVVLDFVYDGGGLGKGGMATLSVNGKTVAEGRIEKTQPLIFSADETADVGLDNQTPVAEGIGIGRDETRFTGKIHKITLEVKDVK
;
A
#
# COMPACT_ATOMS: atom_id res chain seq x y z
N THR A 1 -3.19 2.45 2.51
CA THR A 1 -4.51 2.94 2.07
C THR A 1 -4.55 2.95 0.57
N TYR A 2 -5.67 2.56 -0.02
CA TYR A 2 -5.98 2.73 -1.43
C TYR A 2 -6.93 3.90 -1.59
N ASN A 3 -6.55 4.91 -2.37
CA ASN A 3 -7.37 6.08 -2.65
C ASN A 3 -7.98 5.95 -4.05
N TYR A 4 -9.29 5.76 -4.13
CA TYR A 4 -10.02 5.73 -5.38
C TYR A 4 -10.43 7.15 -5.77
N LEU A 5 -9.51 7.88 -6.43
CA LEU A 5 -9.76 9.20 -7.03
C LEU A 5 -10.30 10.27 -6.05
N GLY A 6 -10.03 10.14 -4.76
CA GLY A 6 -10.61 10.99 -3.71
C GLY A 6 -12.08 10.73 -3.42
N LEU A 7 -12.74 9.84 -4.17
CA LEU A 7 -14.14 9.47 -3.98
C LEU A 7 -14.32 8.50 -2.81
N GLU A 8 -13.36 7.59 -2.64
CA GLU A 8 -13.42 6.54 -1.62
C GLU A 8 -12.01 6.14 -1.19
N ARG A 9 -11.84 5.80 0.10
CA ARG A 9 -10.57 5.32 0.65
C ARG A 9 -10.76 3.97 1.33
N PHE A 10 -9.87 3.03 1.02
CA PHE A 10 -9.82 1.72 1.65
C PHE A 10 -8.53 1.60 2.44
N SER A 11 -8.62 1.56 3.77
CA SER A 11 -7.46 1.45 4.66
C SER A 11 -7.42 0.07 5.30
N VAL A 12 -6.36 -0.68 5.03
CA VAL A 12 -6.03 -1.91 5.75
C VAL A 12 -4.90 -1.58 6.72
N ALA A 13 -5.17 -1.68 8.02
CA ALA A 13 -4.24 -1.28 9.06
C ALA A 13 -4.25 -2.32 10.19
N SER A 14 -3.05 -2.63 10.71
CA SER A 14 -2.95 -3.42 11.92
C SER A 14 -3.13 -2.55 13.16
N THR A 15 -3.72 -3.11 14.21
CA THR A 15 -3.73 -2.51 15.56
C THR A 15 -2.42 -2.76 16.31
N ARG A 16 -1.48 -3.53 15.74
CA ARG A 16 -0.18 -3.85 16.35
C ARG A 16 0.93 -3.08 15.67
N ALA A 17 1.84 -2.54 16.46
CA ALA A 17 3.05 -1.91 15.96
C ALA A 17 3.97 -2.93 15.26
N VAL A 18 4.72 -2.45 14.26
CA VAL A 18 5.85 -3.21 13.70
C VAL A 18 6.90 -3.39 14.80
N PRO A 19 7.46 -4.60 14.99
CA PRO A 19 8.47 -4.83 16.01
C PRO A 19 9.72 -3.99 15.74
N ALA A 20 10.43 -3.62 16.81
CA ALA A 20 11.72 -2.96 16.69
C ALA A 20 12.75 -3.88 16.01
N GLY A 21 13.67 -3.29 15.25
CA GLY A 21 14.71 -4.01 14.51
C GLY A 21 14.28 -4.37 13.09
N GLU A 22 14.88 -5.43 12.54
CA GLU A 22 14.59 -5.88 11.18
C GLU A 22 13.20 -6.52 11.11
N ALA A 23 12.39 -6.09 10.13
CA ALA A 23 11.08 -6.64 9.87
C ALA A 23 10.83 -6.77 8.37
N LYS A 24 10.22 -7.89 7.98
CA LYS A 24 9.67 -8.08 6.64
C LYS A 24 8.18 -7.75 6.66
N VAL A 25 7.81 -6.68 5.96
CA VAL A 25 6.41 -6.29 5.74
C VAL A 25 6.00 -6.73 4.35
N VAL A 26 4.83 -7.36 4.24
CA VAL A 26 4.26 -7.83 2.97
C VAL A 26 2.82 -7.34 2.86
N LEU A 27 2.49 -6.77 1.72
CA LEU A 27 1.12 -6.57 1.26
C LEU A 27 0.87 -7.57 0.12
N ASP A 28 -0.01 -8.54 0.32
CA ASP A 28 -0.52 -9.40 -0.74
C ASP A 28 -1.90 -8.90 -1.15
N PHE A 29 -2.07 -8.62 -2.44
CA PHE A 29 -3.35 -8.18 -2.99
C PHE A 29 -3.87 -9.24 -3.96
N VAL A 30 -4.86 -10.00 -3.50
CA VAL A 30 -5.54 -11.00 -4.30
C VAL A 30 -6.63 -10.30 -5.10
N TYR A 31 -6.29 -9.88 -6.32
CA TYR A 31 -7.21 -9.27 -7.27
C TYR A 31 -8.31 -10.24 -7.68
N ASP A 32 -9.54 -9.75 -7.81
CA ASP A 32 -10.70 -10.62 -8.09
C ASP A 32 -10.72 -11.21 -9.51
N GLY A 33 -9.99 -10.61 -10.45
CA GLY A 33 -10.03 -11.00 -11.86
C GLY A 33 -11.34 -10.59 -12.55
N GLY A 34 -11.60 -11.14 -13.74
CA GLY A 34 -12.87 -10.93 -14.45
C GLY A 34 -13.07 -9.53 -15.06
N GLY A 35 -11.99 -8.79 -15.34
CA GLY A 35 -12.03 -7.50 -16.04
C GLY A 35 -11.14 -6.45 -15.39
N LEU A 36 -11.23 -5.20 -15.88
CA LEU A 36 -10.46 -4.06 -15.38
C LEU A 36 -11.15 -3.40 -14.17
N GLY A 37 -10.36 -2.81 -13.27
CA GLY A 37 -10.83 -1.99 -12.15
C GLY A 37 -11.55 -2.75 -11.04
N LYS A 38 -11.42 -4.08 -10.98
CA LYS A 38 -12.02 -4.88 -9.91
C LYS A 38 -11.29 -4.67 -8.59
N GLY A 39 -11.95 -5.13 -7.53
CA GLY A 39 -11.40 -5.12 -6.21
C GLY A 39 -10.43 -6.27 -5.97
N GLY A 40 -10.17 -6.50 -4.69
CA GLY A 40 -9.40 -7.63 -4.23
C GLY A 40 -9.28 -7.65 -2.71
N MET A 41 -8.82 -8.77 -2.17
CA MET A 41 -8.49 -8.88 -0.76
C MET A 41 -7.04 -8.44 -0.53
N ALA A 42 -6.84 -7.44 0.31
CA ALA A 42 -5.52 -7.00 0.75
C ALA A 42 -5.18 -7.63 2.10
N THR A 43 -4.05 -8.33 2.17
CA THR A 43 -3.54 -8.98 3.38
C THR A 43 -2.20 -8.36 3.74
N LEU A 44 -2.10 -7.79 4.94
CA LEU A 44 -0.85 -7.31 5.52
C LEU A 44 -0.24 -8.37 6.44
N SER A 45 1.03 -8.67 6.22
CA SER A 45 1.81 -9.56 7.06
C SER A 45 3.11 -8.91 7.55
N VAL A 46 3.48 -9.20 8.78
CA VAL A 46 4.77 -8.81 9.38
C VAL A 46 5.47 -10.08 9.85
N ASN A 47 6.69 -10.30 9.35
CA ASN A 47 7.50 -11.49 9.66
C ASN A 47 6.74 -12.81 9.44
N GLY A 48 5.97 -12.87 8.34
CA GLY A 48 5.20 -14.04 7.93
C GLY A 48 3.89 -14.26 8.70
N LYS A 49 3.52 -13.38 9.63
CA LYS A 49 2.24 -13.44 10.36
C LYS A 49 1.28 -12.41 9.80
N THR A 50 0.07 -12.82 9.47
CA THR A 50 -1.02 -11.90 9.11
C THR A 50 -1.33 -11.00 10.29
N VAL A 51 -1.37 -9.69 10.04
CA VAL A 51 -1.61 -8.66 11.06
C VAL A 51 -2.82 -7.77 10.74
N ALA A 52 -3.28 -7.76 9.49
CA ALA A 52 -4.53 -7.12 9.07
C ALA A 52 -4.97 -7.68 7.71
N GLU A 53 -6.28 -7.69 7.50
CA GLU A 53 -6.91 -8.01 6.22
C GLU A 53 -7.99 -6.95 5.95
N GLY A 54 -8.22 -6.64 4.68
CA GLY A 54 -9.27 -5.73 4.31
C GLY A 54 -9.58 -5.75 2.83
N ARG A 55 -10.84 -5.44 2.54
CA ARG A 55 -11.38 -5.46 1.19
C ARG A 55 -11.16 -4.10 0.52
N ILE A 56 -10.60 -4.12 -0.68
CA ILE A 56 -10.60 -2.99 -1.61
C ILE A 56 -11.67 -3.32 -2.64
N GLU A 57 -12.76 -2.56 -2.68
CA GLU A 57 -13.92 -2.96 -3.51
C GLU A 57 -13.71 -2.72 -5.00
N LYS A 58 -12.84 -1.77 -5.36
CA LYS A 58 -12.58 -1.37 -6.74
C LYS A 58 -11.23 -0.72 -6.87
N THR A 59 -10.67 -0.78 -8.08
CA THR A 59 -9.43 -0.12 -8.43
C THR A 59 -9.62 0.76 -9.67
N GLN A 60 -8.71 1.71 -9.90
CA GLN A 60 -8.68 2.50 -11.12
C GLN A 60 -8.33 1.59 -12.31
N PRO A 61 -9.18 1.49 -13.35
CA PRO A 61 -9.05 0.47 -14.39
C PRO A 61 -7.99 0.75 -15.45
N LEU A 62 -7.47 1.98 -15.54
CA LEU A 62 -6.67 2.43 -16.68
C LEU A 62 -5.41 3.19 -16.23
N ILE A 63 -5.50 4.51 -16.11
CA ILE A 63 -4.35 5.36 -15.80
C ILE A 63 -4.19 5.43 -14.28
N PHE A 64 -3.00 5.08 -13.82
CA PHE A 64 -2.58 5.17 -12.43
C PHE A 64 -1.44 6.18 -12.34
N SER A 65 -1.72 7.33 -11.73
CA SER A 65 -0.84 8.51 -11.67
C SER A 65 -0.48 9.11 -13.06
N ALA A 66 -0.68 10.42 -13.23
CA ALA A 66 -0.23 11.13 -14.44
C ALA A 66 1.13 11.84 -14.23
N ASP A 67 1.47 12.12 -12.97
CA ASP A 67 2.52 13.05 -12.56
C ASP A 67 3.31 12.61 -11.31
N GLU A 68 2.91 11.54 -10.63
CA GLU A 68 3.58 11.01 -9.42
C GLU A 68 4.42 9.75 -9.68
N THR A 69 5.44 9.57 -8.84
CA THR A 69 6.44 8.49 -8.88
C THR A 69 6.14 7.35 -7.90
N ALA A 70 6.87 6.25 -8.03
CA ALA A 70 6.91 5.18 -7.04
C ALA A 70 8.04 5.44 -6.03
N ASP A 71 7.74 6.20 -4.97
CA ASP A 71 8.74 6.65 -4.01
C ASP A 71 9.09 5.59 -2.96
N VAL A 72 10.31 5.68 -2.43
CA VAL A 72 10.85 4.77 -1.42
C VAL A 72 11.40 5.55 -0.23
N GLY A 73 10.78 5.34 0.94
CA GLY A 73 11.23 5.93 2.21
C GLY A 73 10.94 7.43 2.37
N LEU A 74 10.17 8.02 1.46
CA LEU A 74 9.74 9.40 1.47
C LEU A 74 8.49 9.53 0.58
N ASP A 75 7.57 10.41 0.95
CA ASP A 75 6.52 10.90 0.05
C ASP A 75 6.70 12.41 -0.11
N ASN A 76 7.04 12.84 -1.33
CA ASN A 76 7.29 14.25 -1.62
C ASN A 76 6.18 14.90 -2.46
N GLN A 77 5.06 14.20 -2.66
CA GLN A 77 3.93 14.68 -3.43
C GLN A 77 2.72 14.88 -2.53
N THR A 78 1.50 14.79 -3.08
CA THR A 78 0.28 14.96 -2.30
C THR A 78 -0.10 13.62 -1.68
N PRO A 79 -0.02 13.47 -0.34
CA PRO A 79 -0.28 12.18 0.31
C PRO A 79 -1.72 11.73 0.09
N VAL A 80 -1.89 10.51 -0.40
CA VAL A 80 -3.22 9.89 -0.52
C VAL A 80 -3.65 9.18 0.76
N ALA A 81 -2.68 8.82 1.61
CA ALA A 81 -2.89 8.27 2.93
C ALA A 81 -2.94 9.40 3.97
N GLU A 82 -3.90 9.30 4.87
CA GLU A 82 -4.04 10.27 5.97
C GLU A 82 -3.04 9.96 7.09
N GLY A 83 -2.59 11.01 7.79
CA GLY A 83 -1.78 10.87 9.01
C GLY A 83 -0.29 10.58 8.81
N ILE A 84 0.22 10.61 7.57
CA ILE A 84 1.65 10.41 7.29
C ILE A 84 2.48 11.71 7.23
N GLY A 85 1.83 12.88 7.37
CA GLY A 85 2.46 14.19 7.20
C GLY A 85 2.48 14.67 5.74
N ILE A 86 2.98 15.88 5.49
CA ILE A 86 3.09 16.48 4.15
C ILE A 86 4.54 16.88 3.85
N GLY A 87 5.03 16.46 2.68
CA GLY A 87 6.32 16.87 2.15
C GLY A 87 7.53 16.20 2.83
N ARG A 88 8.72 16.58 2.35
CA ARG A 88 9.99 15.89 2.61
C ARG A 88 10.30 15.64 4.09
N ASP A 89 10.00 16.59 4.95
CA ASP A 89 10.48 16.56 6.33
C ASP A 89 9.56 15.73 7.24
N GLU A 90 8.25 15.74 6.97
CA GLU A 90 7.27 15.00 7.78
C GLU A 90 7.13 13.53 7.35
N THR A 91 7.31 13.22 6.06
CA THR A 91 7.05 11.87 5.52
C THR A 91 8.31 10.99 5.45
N ARG A 92 9.50 11.54 5.76
CA ARG A 92 10.77 10.82 5.65
C ARG A 92 10.84 9.66 6.64
N PHE A 93 11.01 8.45 6.09
CA PHE A 93 11.31 7.28 6.89
C PHE A 93 12.70 7.41 7.53
N THR A 94 12.77 7.17 8.85
CA THR A 94 13.99 7.33 9.65
C THR A 94 14.77 6.03 9.85
N GLY A 95 14.21 4.89 9.41
CA GLY A 95 14.89 3.60 9.42
C GLY A 95 15.68 3.34 8.13
N LYS A 96 16.06 2.08 7.93
CA LYS A 96 16.76 1.61 6.73
C LYS A 96 15.90 0.62 5.95
N ILE A 97 15.69 0.89 4.67
CA ILE A 97 15.04 -0.05 3.74
C ILE A 97 16.15 -0.87 3.07
N HIS A 98 16.19 -2.16 3.35
CA HIS A 98 17.24 -3.05 2.81
C HIS A 98 16.89 -3.59 1.41
N LYS A 99 15.61 -3.89 1.16
CA LYS A 99 15.15 -4.47 -0.09
C LYS A 99 13.67 -4.14 -0.30
N ILE A 100 13.32 -3.85 -1.55
CA ILE A 100 11.93 -3.83 -2.02
C ILE A 100 11.80 -4.91 -3.08
N THR A 101 10.70 -5.65 -3.05
CA THR A 101 10.37 -6.65 -4.05
C THR A 101 8.94 -6.41 -4.49
N LEU A 102 8.75 -6.19 -5.78
CA LEU A 102 7.44 -6.12 -6.41
C LEU A 102 7.28 -7.39 -7.25
N GLU A 103 6.23 -8.14 -6.98
CA GLU A 103 5.89 -9.36 -7.73
C GLU A 103 4.47 -9.21 -8.26
N VAL A 104 4.30 -9.51 -9.54
CA VAL A 104 2.99 -9.59 -10.18
C VAL A 104 2.70 -11.06 -10.44
N LYS A 105 1.57 -11.53 -9.92
CA LYS A 105 1.09 -12.90 -10.14
C LYS A 105 0.13 -12.89 -11.33
N ASP A 106 0.07 -13.99 -12.06
CA ASP A 106 -0.98 -14.18 -13.05
C ASP A 106 -2.35 -14.10 -12.37
N VAL A 107 -3.23 -13.28 -12.95
CA VAL A 107 -4.63 -13.21 -12.53
C VAL A 107 -5.32 -14.43 -13.11
N LYS A 108 -5.87 -15.29 -12.24
CA LYS A 108 -6.67 -16.45 -12.66
C LYS A 108 -8.07 -16.04 -13.12
#